data_AF-A0A4Z1CEN3-F1
#
_entry.id   AF-A0A4Z1CEN3-F1
#
_cell.length_a   1.000
_cell.length_b   1.000
_cell.length_c   1.000
_cell.angle_alpha   90.00
_cell.angle_beta   90.00
_cell.angle_gamma   90.00
#
_symmetry.space_group_name_H-M   'P 1'
#
loop_
_entity.id
_entity.type
_entity.pdbx_description
1 polymer ?
#
loop_
_entity_poly.entity_id
_entity_poly.type
_entity_poly.pdbx_seq_one_letter_code
_entity_poly.pdbx_strand_id
1 'polypeptide(L)'
;GAGATDLTCLTMAGLRLSGRLRPIDSMGEGGLLLILRDAAVDRPAPRATLEALRRHAATLVPMLDALDGPIPPALAQAIRAEGQGLALTTRTLSQILASDAPAQMAGLDELAAGLTSAAPLPRVAFRAEAAGLNALLLALDARLRDLGHAPVLAVHPDQADQMRLALEWTGAPVPIDLLEAWLTDAPDPGQPDLTGTEILARHGTGIWPETTGPASALVMPLPLAQGAVDGSGVTYDFALAARGVASSRLADLTCVVFDTETTGLNDHDAIVQIAGLRLARGRLTGERFDTLVDPGRPIPRGSTAIHGITDAMVLGAPDLTAALTAFRHFCDDSVLIAHNAPFDMGFLRRARAQTGAHFDNRVLDTVALSAMVWGQSAVHTLDALTARLGIEIPPEARHTAMGDTIATAEAFLKLIPALEAKGITRFEEAWAEARRHRGLVEDANLPA
;
A
#
# COMPACT_ATOMS: atom_id res chain seq x y z
N GLY A 1 2.19 -45.86 4.09
CA GLY A 1 1.77 -44.64 4.80
C GLY A 1 1.07 -43.76 3.78
N ALA A 2 -0.20 -43.41 4.04
CA ALA A 2 -1.17 -42.99 3.03
C ALA A 2 -0.67 -41.84 2.13
N GLY A 3 -0.57 -42.13 0.83
CA GLY A 3 -0.08 -41.22 -0.20
C GLY A 3 -1.10 -40.15 -0.55
N ALA A 4 -0.59 -38.95 -0.83
CA ALA A 4 -1.42 -37.84 -1.29
C ALA A 4 -2.12 -38.21 -2.61
N THR A 5 -3.39 -37.83 -2.76
CA THR A 5 -4.18 -38.08 -3.99
C THR A 5 -4.38 -36.75 -4.73
N ASP A 6 -3.93 -36.69 -5.98
CA ASP A 6 -4.15 -35.52 -6.84
C ASP A 6 -5.57 -35.55 -7.42
N LEU A 7 -6.25 -34.41 -7.38
CA LEU A 7 -7.63 -34.24 -7.80
C LEU A 7 -7.77 -33.01 -8.70
N THR A 8 -8.69 -33.07 -9.65
CA THR A 8 -9.07 -31.93 -10.49
C THR A 8 -10.58 -31.79 -10.45
N CYS A 9 -11.08 -30.58 -10.16
CA CYS A 9 -12.50 -30.29 -10.02
C CYS A 9 -12.89 -29.06 -10.84
N LEU A 10 -14.17 -28.93 -11.14
CA LEU A 10 -14.75 -27.77 -11.82
C LEU A 10 -15.64 -27.02 -10.83
N THR A 11 -15.46 -25.71 -10.73
CA THR A 11 -16.36 -24.84 -9.97
C THR A 11 -17.71 -24.73 -10.68
N MET A 12 -18.76 -24.31 -9.96
CA MET A 12 -20.08 -24.09 -10.58
C MET A 12 -20.06 -22.99 -11.65
N ALA A 13 -19.05 -22.10 -11.62
CA ALA A 13 -18.81 -21.08 -12.65
C ALA A 13 -17.96 -21.59 -13.83
N GLY A 14 -17.61 -22.89 -13.87
CA GLY A 14 -16.88 -23.53 -14.98
C GLY A 14 -15.35 -23.43 -14.90
N LEU A 15 -14.79 -22.86 -13.83
CA LEU A 15 -13.33 -22.79 -13.63
C LEU A 15 -12.78 -24.15 -13.19
N ARG A 16 -11.68 -24.60 -13.83
CA ARG A 16 -11.04 -25.88 -13.54
C ARG A 16 -9.93 -25.69 -12.52
N LEU A 17 -10.10 -26.26 -11.33
CA LEU A 17 -9.15 -26.21 -10.23
C LEU A 17 -8.46 -27.56 -10.07
N SER A 18 -7.18 -27.53 -9.70
CA SER A 18 -6.41 -28.74 -9.39
C SER A 18 -5.87 -28.65 -7.97
N GLY A 19 -5.82 -29.77 -7.25
CA GLY A 19 -5.38 -29.78 -5.88
C GLY A 19 -4.97 -31.15 -5.40
N ARG A 20 -4.36 -31.18 -4.21
CA ARG A 20 -3.81 -32.40 -3.62
C ARG A 20 -4.44 -32.65 -2.26
N LEU A 21 -5.06 -33.82 -2.10
CA LEU A 21 -5.69 -34.26 -0.87
C LEU A 21 -4.67 -35.01 -0.02
N ARG A 22 -4.50 -34.62 1.25
CA ARG A 22 -3.60 -35.28 2.20
C ARG A 22 -4.29 -35.54 3.53
N PRO A 23 -4.10 -36.71 4.16
CA PRO A 23 -4.54 -36.91 5.53
C PRO A 23 -3.71 -36.06 6.50
N ILE A 24 -4.37 -35.46 7.48
CA ILE A 24 -3.77 -34.75 8.61
C ILE A 24 -4.25 -35.42 9.89
N ASP A 25 -3.30 -35.91 10.67
CA ASP A 25 -3.54 -36.39 12.03
C ASP A 25 -3.14 -35.27 12.99
N SER A 26 -4.10 -34.39 13.30
CA SER A 26 -3.93 -33.43 14.41
C SER A 26 -5.14 -33.51 15.33
N MET A 27 -4.89 -33.92 16.58
CA MET A 27 -5.84 -33.97 17.70
C MET A 27 -6.91 -35.07 17.68
N GLY A 28 -6.53 -36.31 17.35
CA GLY A 28 -7.32 -37.50 17.71
C GLY A 28 -8.55 -37.80 16.84
N GLU A 29 -8.96 -36.89 15.98
CA GLU A 29 -9.90 -37.15 14.87
C GLU A 29 -9.16 -36.94 13.55
N GLY A 30 -8.96 -38.02 12.78
CA GLY A 30 -8.26 -37.95 11.49
C GLY A 30 -9.02 -37.07 10.50
N GLY A 31 -8.33 -36.10 9.88
CA GLY A 31 -8.88 -35.17 8.91
C GLY A 31 -8.22 -35.27 7.54
N LEU A 32 -8.83 -34.67 6.52
CA LEU A 32 -8.27 -34.56 5.17
C LEU A 32 -8.08 -33.07 4.82
N LEU A 33 -6.85 -32.68 4.51
CA LEU A 33 -6.52 -31.36 3.96
C LEU A 33 -6.62 -31.42 2.44
N LEU A 34 -7.49 -30.60 1.86
CA LEU A 34 -7.54 -30.36 0.43
C LEU A 34 -7.12 -28.91 0.15
N ILE A 35 -6.03 -28.73 -0.57
CA ILE A 35 -5.63 -27.40 -1.08
C ILE A 35 -5.86 -27.39 -2.59
N LEU A 36 -6.76 -26.52 -3.04
CA LEU A 36 -7.08 -26.30 -4.45
C LEU A 36 -6.35 -25.05 -4.98
N ARG A 37 -5.83 -25.13 -6.20
CA ARG A 37 -5.17 -24.04 -6.91
C ARG A 37 -5.72 -23.94 -8.33
N ASP A 38 -5.68 -22.73 -8.87
CA ASP A 38 -6.12 -22.46 -10.23
C ASP A 38 -5.25 -23.21 -11.23
N ALA A 39 -5.86 -23.92 -12.19
CA ALA A 39 -5.11 -24.65 -13.20
C ALA A 39 -4.55 -23.64 -14.20
N ALA A 40 -3.21 -23.59 -14.28
CA ALA A 40 -2.43 -22.64 -15.06
C ALA A 40 -3.05 -22.31 -16.43
N VAL A 41 -3.32 -21.03 -16.66
CA VAL A 41 -3.43 -20.46 -18.02
C VAL A 41 -2.16 -20.85 -18.77
N ASP A 42 -2.31 -21.36 -19.99
CA ASP A 42 -1.19 -21.80 -20.84
C ASP A 42 -0.25 -20.61 -21.11
N ARG A 43 0.88 -20.56 -20.39
CA ARG A 43 1.89 -19.49 -20.49
C ARG A 43 2.93 -19.92 -21.54
N PRO A 44 3.40 -19.02 -22.42
CA PRO A 44 4.52 -19.36 -23.30
C PRO A 44 5.72 -19.79 -22.46
N ALA A 45 6.26 -20.97 -22.75
CA ALA A 45 7.30 -21.59 -21.94
C ALA A 45 8.54 -20.67 -21.83
N PRO A 46 9.14 -20.48 -20.63
CA PRO A 46 10.37 -19.69 -20.42
C PRO A 46 11.57 -20.09 -21.29
N ARG A 47 11.48 -21.24 -21.97
CA ARG A 47 12.53 -21.89 -22.74
C ARG A 47 13.05 -21.02 -23.89
N ALA A 48 12.19 -20.37 -24.66
CA ALA A 48 12.62 -19.53 -25.79
C ALA A 48 13.40 -18.28 -25.35
N THR A 49 12.97 -17.66 -24.25
CA THR A 49 13.61 -16.46 -23.67
C THR A 49 14.91 -16.81 -22.92
N LEU A 50 14.94 -17.94 -22.21
CA LEU A 50 16.17 -18.50 -21.63
C LEU A 50 17.20 -18.86 -22.70
N GLU A 51 16.75 -19.35 -23.86
CA GLU A 51 17.59 -19.69 -25.00
C GLU A 51 18.06 -18.46 -25.79
N ALA A 52 17.34 -17.33 -25.72
CA ALA A 52 17.82 -16.02 -26.18
C ALA A 52 18.89 -15.43 -25.24
N LEU A 53 18.68 -15.49 -23.91
CA LEU A 53 19.70 -15.10 -22.93
C LEU A 53 21.00 -15.89 -23.10
N ARG A 54 20.88 -17.22 -23.24
CA ARG A 54 22.04 -18.10 -23.41
C ARG A 54 22.82 -17.77 -24.69
N ARG A 55 22.15 -17.36 -25.77
CA ARG A 55 22.80 -16.94 -27.02
C ARG A 55 23.55 -15.62 -26.89
N HIS A 56 22.94 -14.60 -26.29
CA HIS A 56 23.61 -13.31 -26.07
C HIS A 56 24.84 -13.45 -25.14
N ALA A 57 24.71 -14.19 -24.04
CA ALA A 57 25.82 -14.48 -23.13
C ALA A 57 26.95 -15.28 -23.82
N ALA A 58 26.61 -16.28 -24.64
CA ALA A 58 27.58 -17.08 -25.38
C ALA A 58 28.31 -16.30 -26.49
N THR A 59 27.77 -15.16 -26.94
CA THR A 59 28.37 -14.33 -27.99
C THR A 59 29.35 -13.30 -27.40
N LEU A 60 29.10 -12.85 -26.16
CA LEU A 60 29.98 -11.91 -25.46
C LEU A 60 31.31 -12.52 -25.02
N VAL A 61 31.31 -13.79 -24.57
CA VAL A 61 32.52 -14.45 -24.05
C VAL A 61 33.64 -14.54 -25.10
N PRO A 62 33.42 -15.05 -26.34
CA PRO A 62 34.45 -15.08 -27.37
C PRO A 62 34.90 -13.69 -27.85
N MET A 63 34.02 -12.68 -27.80
CA MET A 63 34.36 -11.30 -28.20
C MET A 63 35.27 -10.61 -27.19
N LEU A 64 35.16 -10.97 -25.92
CA LEU A 64 36.00 -10.47 -24.83
C LEU A 64 37.32 -11.24 -24.75
N ASP A 65 37.29 -12.57 -24.94
CA ASP A 65 38.49 -13.43 -24.91
C ASP A 65 39.43 -13.19 -26.10
N ALA A 66 38.93 -12.66 -27.23
CA ALA A 66 39.73 -12.35 -28.41
C ALA A 66 40.50 -11.01 -28.33
N LEU A 67 40.45 -10.32 -27.18
CA LEU A 67 41.08 -9.01 -27.00
C LEU A 67 42.49 -9.11 -26.41
N ASP A 68 43.48 -8.75 -27.22
CA ASP A 68 44.78 -8.25 -26.76
C ASP A 68 44.94 -6.78 -27.24
N GLY A 69 44.79 -5.81 -26.33
CA GLY A 69 44.95 -4.38 -26.61
C GLY A 69 43.64 -3.55 -26.62
N PRO A 70 43.72 -2.23 -26.94
CA PRO A 70 42.58 -1.32 -26.83
C PRO A 70 41.47 -1.64 -27.85
N ILE A 71 40.21 -1.65 -27.37
CA ILE A 71 39.05 -2.14 -28.12
C ILE A 71 38.73 -1.22 -29.32
N PRO A 72 38.73 -1.73 -30.56
CA PRO A 72 38.33 -0.95 -31.73
C PRO A 72 36.88 -0.44 -31.60
N PRO A 73 36.56 0.78 -32.07
CA PRO A 73 35.24 1.39 -31.88
C PRO A 73 34.06 0.54 -32.39
N ALA A 74 34.25 -0.15 -33.52
CA ALA A 74 33.23 -1.05 -34.09
C ALA A 74 32.98 -2.28 -33.21
N LEU A 75 34.03 -2.83 -32.58
CA LEU A 75 33.92 -3.95 -31.66
C LEU A 75 33.31 -3.52 -30.32
N ALA A 76 33.68 -2.34 -29.82
CA ALA A 76 33.05 -1.73 -28.66
C ALA A 76 31.56 -1.41 -28.89
N GLN A 77 31.15 -1.13 -30.12
CA GLN A 77 29.75 -0.95 -30.50
C GLN A 77 29.02 -2.29 -30.57
N ALA A 78 29.65 -3.34 -31.10
CA ALA A 78 29.06 -4.68 -31.16
C ALA A 78 28.89 -5.29 -29.76
N ILE A 79 29.90 -5.17 -28.88
CA ILE A 79 29.81 -5.61 -27.48
C ILE A 79 28.69 -4.83 -26.74
N ARG A 80 28.56 -3.52 -27.00
CA ARG A 80 27.47 -2.72 -26.43
C ARG A 80 26.11 -3.15 -26.95
N ALA A 81 25.96 -3.39 -28.25
CA ALA A 81 24.69 -3.84 -28.84
C ALA A 81 24.28 -5.21 -28.26
N GLU A 82 25.24 -6.12 -28.08
CA GLU A 82 24.97 -7.45 -27.56
C GLU A 82 24.69 -7.44 -26.04
N GLY A 83 25.40 -6.58 -25.28
CA GLY A 83 25.09 -6.30 -23.88
C GLY A 83 23.71 -5.64 -23.69
N GLN A 84 23.30 -4.75 -24.60
CA GLN A 84 21.96 -4.17 -24.62
C GLN A 84 20.89 -5.23 -24.95
N GLY A 85 21.15 -6.14 -25.89
CA GLY A 85 20.28 -7.28 -26.20
C GLY A 85 20.10 -8.24 -25.03
N LEU A 86 21.19 -8.52 -24.29
CA LEU A 86 21.15 -9.29 -23.04
C LEU A 86 20.28 -8.59 -21.99
N ALA A 87 20.53 -7.30 -21.72
CA ALA A 87 19.77 -6.53 -20.74
C ALA A 87 18.27 -6.41 -21.09
N LEU A 88 17.93 -6.28 -22.38
CA LEU A 88 16.54 -6.28 -22.85
C LEU A 88 15.88 -7.64 -22.65
N THR A 89 16.56 -8.73 -23.01
CA THR A 89 16.02 -10.09 -22.87
C THR A 89 15.85 -10.47 -21.40
N THR A 90 16.78 -10.05 -20.52
CA THR A 90 16.64 -10.21 -19.06
C THR A 90 15.43 -9.43 -18.55
N ARG A 91 15.21 -8.19 -19.01
CA ARG A 91 14.00 -7.42 -18.66
C ARG A 91 12.72 -8.11 -19.11
N THR A 92 12.66 -8.66 -20.32
CA THR A 92 11.50 -9.41 -20.80
C THR A 92 11.26 -10.67 -19.97
N LEU A 93 12.32 -11.39 -19.59
CA LEU A 93 12.21 -12.54 -18.69
C LEU A 93 11.75 -12.12 -17.29
N SER A 94 12.32 -11.05 -16.74
CA SER A 94 11.88 -10.47 -15.47
C SER A 94 10.42 -10.04 -15.54
N GLN A 95 9.92 -9.47 -16.63
CA GLN A 95 8.50 -9.11 -16.79
C GLN A 95 7.58 -10.34 -16.90
N ILE A 96 8.02 -11.40 -17.60
CA ILE A 96 7.30 -12.68 -17.67
C ILE A 96 7.27 -13.37 -16.30
N LEU A 97 8.33 -13.20 -15.49
CA LEU A 97 8.47 -13.75 -14.15
C LEU A 97 7.85 -12.85 -13.06
N ALA A 98 7.74 -11.54 -13.29
CA ALA A 98 7.22 -10.52 -12.37
C ALA A 98 5.69 -10.37 -12.43
N SER A 99 4.98 -11.36 -12.98
CA SER A 99 3.50 -11.40 -12.91
C SER A 99 2.96 -11.56 -11.49
N ASP A 100 3.84 -11.61 -10.47
CA ASP A 100 3.53 -11.63 -9.04
C ASP A 100 4.14 -10.43 -8.27
N ALA A 101 4.62 -9.37 -8.95
CA ALA A 101 5.14 -8.17 -8.27
C ALA A 101 4.03 -7.39 -7.54
N PRO A 102 4.30 -6.80 -6.35
CA PRO A 102 3.28 -6.14 -5.54
C PRO A 102 2.58 -5.02 -6.32
N ALA A 103 1.24 -4.97 -6.21
CA ALA A 103 0.39 -3.96 -6.85
C ALA A 103 0.45 -2.57 -6.18
N GLN A 104 1.35 -2.36 -5.23
CA GLN A 104 1.45 -1.11 -4.47
C GLN A 104 2.12 -0.01 -5.30
N MET A 105 1.57 1.20 -5.17
CA MET A 105 2.14 2.42 -5.76
C MET A 105 2.92 3.17 -4.69
N ALA A 106 4.18 3.48 -4.97
CA ALA A 106 5.02 4.28 -4.10
C ALA A 106 5.49 5.56 -4.79
N GLY A 107 5.58 6.65 -4.02
CA GLY A 107 6.14 7.92 -4.47
C GLY A 107 7.67 7.94 -4.47
N LEU A 108 8.27 8.75 -5.34
CA LEU A 108 9.72 8.94 -5.36
C LEU A 108 10.28 9.56 -4.07
N ASP A 109 9.50 10.39 -3.40
CA ASP A 109 9.82 11.00 -2.11
C ASP A 109 9.93 9.97 -0.98
N GLU A 110 9.08 8.94 -0.99
CA GLU A 110 9.14 7.82 -0.04
C GLU A 110 10.39 6.96 -0.31
N LEU A 111 10.64 6.61 -1.57
CA LEU A 111 11.81 5.82 -1.96
C LEU A 111 13.13 6.55 -1.72
N ALA A 112 13.14 7.88 -1.86
CA ALA A 112 14.32 8.72 -1.68
C ALA A 112 14.54 9.22 -0.24
N ALA A 113 13.67 8.84 0.71
CA ALA A 113 13.74 9.33 2.08
C ALA A 113 15.12 9.06 2.70
N GLY A 114 15.74 10.09 3.27
CA GLY A 114 17.06 9.99 3.90
C GLY A 114 18.27 10.04 2.96
N LEU A 115 18.06 10.01 1.63
CA LEU A 115 19.13 10.16 0.64
C LEU A 115 19.38 11.63 0.30
N THR A 116 20.62 11.95 -0.07
CA THR A 116 20.97 13.29 -0.55
C THR A 116 20.66 13.38 -2.05
N SER A 117 19.85 14.35 -2.49
CA SER A 117 19.60 14.60 -3.92
C SER A 117 20.21 15.93 -4.38
N ALA A 118 20.74 15.98 -5.60
CA ALA A 118 21.34 17.19 -6.17
C ALA A 118 20.31 18.15 -6.77
N ALA A 119 19.12 17.65 -7.10
CA ALA A 119 18.02 18.41 -7.69
C ALA A 119 16.68 18.00 -7.05
N PRO A 120 15.65 18.87 -7.12
CA PRO A 120 14.29 18.50 -6.71
C PRO A 120 13.83 17.25 -7.46
N LEU A 121 13.32 16.27 -6.72
CA LEU A 121 12.86 15.01 -7.28
C LEU A 121 11.53 15.23 -8.03
N PRO A 122 11.36 14.65 -9.24
CA PRO A 122 10.11 14.75 -9.97
C PRO A 122 8.98 14.02 -9.22
N ARG A 123 7.75 14.52 -9.36
CA ARG A 123 6.56 13.84 -8.80
C ARG A 123 6.15 12.68 -9.70
N VAL A 124 6.64 11.49 -9.40
CA VAL A 124 6.37 10.25 -10.13
C VAL A 124 6.11 9.10 -9.15
N ALA A 125 5.26 8.15 -9.54
CA ALA A 125 5.04 6.91 -8.78
C ALA A 125 5.56 5.68 -9.52
N PHE A 126 5.93 4.68 -8.73
CA PHE A 126 6.41 3.37 -9.18
C PHE A 126 5.51 2.27 -8.68
N ARG A 127 5.48 1.16 -9.41
CA ARG A 127 4.87 -0.09 -8.93
C ARG A 127 5.88 -0.85 -8.09
N ALA A 128 6.02 -0.46 -6.83
CA ALA A 128 6.96 -1.05 -5.89
C ALA A 128 6.54 -0.84 -4.43
N GLU A 129 7.03 -1.69 -3.54
CA GLU A 129 7.01 -1.47 -2.09
C GLU A 129 8.25 -0.63 -1.72
N ALA A 130 8.02 0.55 -1.14
CA ALA A 130 9.08 1.56 -0.98
C ALA A 130 10.06 1.27 0.17
N ALA A 131 9.64 0.63 1.26
CA ALA A 131 10.48 0.47 2.44
C ALA A 131 11.66 -0.45 2.16
N GLY A 132 11.43 -1.59 1.50
CA GLY A 132 12.50 -2.51 1.11
C GLY A 132 13.52 -1.85 0.18
N LEU A 133 13.04 -1.14 -0.86
CA LEU A 133 13.92 -0.44 -1.80
C LEU A 133 14.65 0.75 -1.17
N ASN A 134 13.98 1.53 -0.31
CA ASN A 134 14.59 2.64 0.42
C ASN A 134 15.67 2.15 1.39
N ALA A 135 15.39 1.10 2.18
CA ALA A 135 16.37 0.50 3.08
C ALA A 135 17.61 0.02 2.31
N LEU A 136 17.40 -0.65 1.17
CA LEU A 136 18.48 -1.07 0.29
C LEU A 136 19.31 0.13 -0.21
N LEU A 137 18.67 1.19 -0.69
CA LEU A 137 19.37 2.38 -1.18
C LEU A 137 20.14 3.12 -0.07
N LEU A 138 19.59 3.20 1.15
CA LEU A 138 20.27 3.78 2.31
C LEU A 138 21.48 2.95 2.74
N ALA A 139 21.37 1.62 2.73
CA ALA A 139 22.49 0.74 3.02
C ALA A 139 23.61 0.87 1.98
N LEU A 140 23.26 1.01 0.70
CA LEU A 140 24.22 1.24 -0.38
C LEU A 140 24.86 2.64 -0.30
N ASP A 141 24.07 3.68 0.01
CA ASP A 141 24.58 5.04 0.25
C ASP A 141 25.60 5.06 1.40
N ALA A 142 25.30 4.41 2.53
CA ALA A 142 26.21 4.28 3.66
C ALA A 142 27.52 3.58 3.27
N ARG A 143 27.44 2.46 2.53
CA ARG A 143 28.63 1.73 2.07
C ARG A 143 29.48 2.53 1.09
N LEU A 144 28.84 3.27 0.19
CA LEU A 144 29.54 4.19 -0.71
C LEU A 144 30.26 5.29 0.07
N ARG A 145 29.64 5.83 1.12
CA ARG A 145 30.27 6.81 2.03
C ARG A 145 31.43 6.22 2.82
N ASP A 146 31.33 4.97 3.27
CA ASP A 146 32.43 4.26 3.95
C ASP A 146 33.64 4.06 3.03
N LEU A 147 33.41 3.91 1.72
CA LEU A 147 34.46 3.92 0.69
C LEU A 147 35.00 5.34 0.36
N GLY A 148 34.50 6.38 1.02
CA GLY A 148 34.90 7.77 0.80
C GLY A 148 34.22 8.46 -0.38
N HIS A 149 33.14 7.89 -0.91
CA HIS A 149 32.34 8.53 -1.96
C HIS A 149 31.26 9.46 -1.38
N ALA A 150 30.80 10.41 -2.19
CA ALA A 150 29.69 11.28 -1.87
C ALA A 150 28.54 11.03 -2.87
N PRO A 151 27.78 9.93 -2.70
CA PRO A 151 26.69 9.60 -3.59
C PRO A 151 25.56 10.64 -3.49
N VAL A 152 24.98 10.99 -4.63
CA VAL A 152 23.76 11.77 -4.75
C VAL A 152 22.73 10.98 -5.54
N LEU A 153 21.47 11.03 -5.10
CA LEU A 153 20.37 10.43 -5.81
C LEU A 153 20.02 11.27 -7.03
N ALA A 154 20.03 10.63 -8.20
CA ALA A 154 19.60 11.18 -9.47
C ALA A 154 18.51 10.32 -10.09
N VAL A 155 17.65 10.98 -10.87
CA VAL A 155 16.53 10.36 -11.56
C VAL A 155 16.58 10.72 -13.02
N HIS A 156 16.66 9.69 -13.86
CA HIS A 156 16.74 9.84 -15.30
C HIS A 156 15.52 9.18 -15.95
N PRO A 157 14.74 9.90 -16.77
CA PRO A 157 13.70 9.27 -17.58
C PRO A 157 14.35 8.26 -18.53
N ASP A 158 13.79 7.06 -18.64
CA ASP A 158 14.15 6.09 -19.67
C ASP A 158 13.03 6.02 -20.73
N GLN A 159 13.35 5.51 -21.92
CA GLN A 159 12.34 5.40 -22.98
C GLN A 159 11.24 4.40 -22.59
N ALA A 160 9.97 4.77 -22.81
CA ALA A 160 8.80 3.89 -22.88
C ALA A 160 8.37 3.13 -21.59
N ASP A 161 8.06 3.85 -20.51
CA ASP A 161 7.43 3.36 -19.25
C ASP A 161 8.38 2.87 -18.13
N GLN A 162 9.68 3.15 -18.23
CA GLN A 162 10.65 2.89 -17.16
C GLN A 162 11.37 4.16 -16.74
N MET A 163 11.79 4.21 -15.47
CA MET A 163 12.63 5.27 -14.94
C MET A 163 13.90 4.66 -14.36
N ARG A 164 15.02 5.37 -14.48
CA ARG A 164 16.29 4.99 -13.88
C ARG A 164 16.54 5.83 -12.64
N LEU A 165 16.63 5.15 -11.49
CA LEU A 165 17.18 5.71 -10.27
C LEU A 165 18.68 5.42 -10.22
N ALA A 166 19.48 6.42 -9.86
CA ALA A 166 20.93 6.30 -9.78
C ALA A 166 21.46 6.92 -8.49
N LEU A 167 22.30 6.20 -7.75
CA LEU A 167 23.20 6.81 -6.76
C LEU A 167 24.49 7.18 -7.48
N GLU A 168 24.74 8.46 -7.72
CA GLU A 168 25.84 8.96 -8.53
C GLU A 168 26.94 9.59 -7.67
N TRP A 169 28.20 9.33 -7.97
CA TRP A 169 29.34 9.99 -7.33
C TRP A 169 30.47 10.22 -8.33
N THR A 170 31.39 11.12 -7.97
CA THR A 170 32.66 11.26 -8.69
C THR A 170 33.70 10.39 -8.01
N GLY A 171 34.31 9.44 -8.73
CA GLY A 171 35.29 8.54 -8.15
C GLY A 171 35.44 7.23 -8.90
N ALA A 172 36.09 6.27 -8.25
CA ALA A 172 36.22 4.92 -8.78
C ALA A 172 34.85 4.20 -8.77
N PRO A 173 34.56 3.34 -9.76
CA PRO A 173 33.35 2.52 -9.76
C PRO A 173 33.44 1.41 -8.70
N VAL A 174 32.28 1.02 -8.18
CA VAL A 174 32.16 -0.18 -7.34
C VAL A 174 32.22 -1.42 -8.25
N PRO A 175 33.15 -2.37 -8.01
CA PRO A 175 33.18 -3.64 -8.73
C PRO A 175 31.90 -4.45 -8.51
N ILE A 176 31.46 -5.17 -9.55
CA ILE A 176 30.18 -5.91 -9.51
C ILE A 176 30.17 -7.00 -8.43
N ASP A 177 31.30 -7.67 -8.19
CA ASP A 177 31.49 -8.69 -7.16
C ASP A 177 31.36 -8.10 -5.74
N LEU A 178 31.86 -6.88 -5.54
CA LEU A 178 31.68 -6.16 -4.28
C LEU A 178 30.21 -5.76 -4.06
N LEU A 179 29.53 -5.32 -5.12
CA LEU A 179 28.09 -5.03 -5.07
C LEU A 179 27.27 -6.30 -4.79
N GLU A 180 27.59 -7.43 -5.42
CA GLU A 180 26.92 -8.70 -5.15
C GLU A 180 27.10 -9.16 -3.70
N ALA A 181 28.31 -9.04 -3.16
CA ALA A 181 28.57 -9.30 -1.75
C ALA A 181 27.77 -8.37 -0.82
N TRP A 182 27.56 -7.12 -1.23
CA TRP A 182 26.70 -6.19 -0.50
C TRP A 182 25.23 -6.63 -0.51
N LEU A 183 24.74 -7.16 -1.63
CA LEU A 183 23.35 -7.57 -1.80
C LEU A 183 23.00 -8.87 -1.07
N THR A 184 23.98 -9.60 -0.53
CA THR A 184 23.72 -10.76 0.34
C THR A 184 23.34 -10.38 1.77
N ASP A 185 23.65 -9.15 2.18
CA ASP A 185 23.30 -8.67 3.52
C ASP A 185 21.85 -8.17 3.58
N ALA A 186 21.26 -8.21 4.77
CA ALA A 186 19.96 -7.60 5.05
C ALA A 186 20.13 -6.08 5.29
N PRO A 187 19.53 -5.21 4.45
CA PRO A 187 19.74 -3.77 4.55
C PRO A 187 18.92 -3.13 5.68
N ASP A 188 17.85 -3.77 6.15
CA ASP A 188 17.03 -3.32 7.29
C ASP A 188 17.33 -4.17 8.53
N PRO A 189 17.94 -3.61 9.59
CA PRO A 189 18.16 -4.32 10.85
C PRO A 189 16.87 -4.84 11.52
N GLY A 190 15.72 -4.26 11.19
CA GLY A 190 14.39 -4.72 11.63
C GLY A 190 13.86 -5.93 10.87
N GLN A 191 14.47 -6.28 9.73
CA GLN A 191 14.11 -7.42 8.87
C GLN A 191 15.37 -8.23 8.50
N PRO A 192 16.02 -8.90 9.47
CA PRO A 192 17.32 -9.55 9.29
C PRO A 192 17.31 -10.71 8.27
N ASP A 193 16.13 -11.25 7.97
CA ASP A 193 15.95 -12.38 7.05
C ASP A 193 15.72 -11.93 5.59
N LEU A 194 15.65 -10.62 5.31
CA LEU A 194 15.34 -10.10 3.98
C LEU A 194 16.57 -9.44 3.35
N THR A 195 17.24 -10.16 2.45
CA THR A 195 18.47 -9.69 1.79
C THR A 195 18.20 -8.67 0.68
N GLY A 196 19.22 -7.88 0.33
CA GLY A 196 19.14 -6.96 -0.83
C GLY A 196 18.74 -7.68 -2.13
N THR A 197 19.24 -8.90 -2.34
CA THR A 197 18.92 -9.73 -3.50
C THR A 197 17.43 -10.11 -3.54
N GLU A 198 16.85 -10.50 -2.39
CA GLU A 198 15.43 -10.85 -2.30
C GLU A 198 14.53 -9.63 -2.45
N ILE A 199 14.96 -8.47 -1.93
CA ILE A 199 14.26 -7.19 -2.14
C ILE A 199 14.16 -6.89 -3.63
N LEU A 200 15.28 -6.93 -4.36
CA LEU A 200 15.29 -6.69 -5.81
C LEU A 200 14.41 -7.70 -6.56
N ALA A 201 14.50 -8.98 -6.19
CA ALA A 201 13.71 -10.06 -6.80
C ALA A 201 12.20 -9.88 -6.61
N ARG A 202 11.74 -9.50 -5.41
CA ARG A 202 10.32 -9.21 -5.12
C ARG A 202 9.76 -8.08 -5.97
N HIS A 203 10.62 -7.16 -6.38
CA HIS A 203 10.27 -5.98 -7.18
C HIS A 203 10.47 -6.19 -8.68
N GLY A 204 10.92 -7.38 -9.11
CA GLY A 204 11.20 -7.65 -10.51
C GLY A 204 12.27 -6.74 -11.12
N THR A 205 13.15 -6.18 -10.27
CA THR A 205 14.21 -5.23 -10.66
C THR A 205 15.61 -5.76 -10.28
N GLY A 206 16.64 -5.01 -10.62
CA GLY A 206 18.04 -5.25 -10.26
C GLY A 206 18.79 -3.94 -10.07
N ILE A 207 20.05 -4.03 -9.67
CA ILE A 207 20.94 -2.86 -9.55
C ILE A 207 22.33 -3.21 -10.05
N TRP A 208 22.99 -2.30 -10.77
CA TRP A 208 24.32 -2.54 -11.33
C TRP A 208 25.16 -1.26 -11.36
N PRO A 209 26.51 -1.37 -11.36
CA PRO A 209 27.37 -0.22 -11.52
C PRO A 209 27.42 0.27 -12.97
N GLU A 210 27.36 1.57 -13.18
CA GLU A 210 27.64 2.24 -14.45
C GLU A 210 28.75 3.29 -14.29
N THR A 211 29.44 3.62 -15.37
CA THR A 211 30.48 4.66 -15.37
C THR A 211 30.35 5.52 -16.61
N THR A 212 30.23 6.83 -16.39
CA THR A 212 30.12 7.84 -17.46
C THR A 212 31.16 8.92 -17.22
N GLY A 213 32.27 8.86 -17.97
CA GLY A 213 33.39 9.79 -17.79
C GLY A 213 34.00 9.67 -16.37
N PRO A 214 34.14 10.77 -15.60
CA PRO A 214 34.67 10.72 -14.23
C PRO A 214 33.60 10.34 -13.18
N ALA A 215 32.34 10.15 -13.60
CA ALA A 215 31.24 9.81 -12.71
C ALA A 215 30.97 8.31 -12.73
N SER A 216 30.69 7.75 -11.55
CA SER A 216 30.23 6.38 -11.36
C SER A 216 28.86 6.40 -10.71
N ALA A 217 28.06 5.37 -10.97
CA ALA A 217 26.72 5.27 -10.45
C ALA A 217 26.34 3.82 -10.12
N LEU A 218 25.44 3.63 -9.15
CA LEU A 218 24.65 2.41 -9.02
C LEU A 218 23.27 2.67 -9.59
N VAL A 219 22.88 1.96 -10.65
CA VAL A 219 21.68 2.20 -11.44
C VAL A 219 20.64 1.11 -11.19
N MET A 220 19.43 1.53 -10.82
CA MET A 220 18.26 0.68 -10.59
C MET A 220 17.11 1.14 -11.50
N PRO A 221 16.63 0.30 -12.44
CA PRO A 221 15.47 0.60 -13.26
C PRO A 221 14.19 0.30 -12.46
N LEU A 222 13.17 1.15 -12.53
CA LEU A 222 11.85 0.89 -11.96
C LEU A 222 10.75 1.11 -12.99
N PRO A 223 9.69 0.27 -12.98
CA PRO A 223 8.52 0.49 -13.81
C PRO A 223 7.71 1.69 -13.30
N LEU A 224 7.42 2.64 -14.18
CA LEU A 224 6.54 3.77 -13.86
C LEU A 224 5.09 3.30 -13.73
N ALA A 225 4.37 3.84 -12.76
CA ALA A 225 2.92 3.69 -12.69
C ALA A 225 2.27 4.69 -13.65
N GLN A 226 1.52 4.23 -14.66
CA GLN A 226 0.70 5.11 -15.49
C GLN A 226 -0.51 5.61 -14.69
N GLY A 227 -0.59 6.92 -14.43
CA GLY A 227 -1.67 7.59 -13.71
C GLY A 227 -1.16 8.74 -12.83
N ALA A 228 -1.80 9.91 -12.88
CA ALA A 228 -1.43 11.06 -12.05
C ALA A 228 -1.57 10.73 -10.56
N VAL A 229 -0.57 11.11 -9.76
CA VAL A 229 -0.49 10.82 -8.32
C VAL A 229 -0.82 12.09 -7.55
N ASP A 230 -2.08 12.21 -7.14
CA ASP A 230 -2.43 12.89 -5.89
C ASP A 230 -2.53 11.79 -4.83
N GLY A 231 -1.59 11.75 -3.90
CA GLY A 231 -1.62 10.80 -2.79
C GLY A 231 -0.24 10.53 -2.22
N SER A 232 0.08 11.21 -1.12
CA SER A 232 1.19 10.86 -0.23
C SER A 232 0.98 9.44 0.31
N GLY A 233 1.88 8.51 -0.06
CA GLY A 233 1.96 7.19 0.54
C GLY A 233 2.65 7.27 1.90
N VAL A 234 2.07 6.69 2.93
CA VAL A 234 2.69 6.59 4.27
C VAL A 234 2.84 5.11 4.57
N THR A 235 4.07 4.71 4.82
CA THR A 235 4.48 3.35 5.16
C THR A 235 3.85 2.89 6.48
N TYR A 236 3.29 1.69 6.45
CA TYR A 236 2.79 0.96 7.61
C TYR A 236 3.93 0.38 8.44
N ASP A 237 3.96 0.69 9.73
CA ASP A 237 4.88 0.08 10.70
C ASP A 237 4.19 -1.05 11.47
N PHE A 238 4.49 -2.29 11.10
CA PHE A 238 4.00 -3.49 11.77
C PHE A 238 4.47 -3.62 13.23
N ALA A 239 5.46 -2.84 13.69
CA ALA A 239 5.86 -2.81 15.09
C ALA A 239 4.82 -2.12 16.00
N LEU A 240 3.87 -1.37 15.43
CA LEU A 240 2.79 -0.75 16.20
C LEU A 240 1.71 -1.77 16.62
N ALA A 241 1.50 -2.84 15.85
CA ALA A 241 0.59 -3.92 16.20
C ALA A 241 1.03 -4.66 17.50
N ALA A 242 2.32 -4.61 17.83
CA ALA A 242 2.87 -5.21 19.06
C ALA A 242 2.75 -4.30 20.30
N ARG A 243 2.50 -2.99 20.13
CA ARG A 243 2.24 -2.06 21.23
C ARG A 243 0.73 -1.83 21.29
N GLY A 244 0.06 -2.46 22.26
CA GLY A 244 -1.37 -2.30 22.43
C GLY A 244 -1.81 -0.84 22.29
N VAL A 245 -2.86 -0.61 21.49
CA VAL A 245 -3.45 0.70 21.13
C VAL A 245 -3.59 1.65 22.33
N ALA A 246 -3.78 1.08 23.52
CA ALA A 246 -3.88 1.78 24.79
C ALA A 246 -2.69 2.71 25.13
N SER A 247 -1.50 2.45 24.61
CA SER A 247 -0.29 3.25 24.94
C SER A 247 0.16 4.21 23.83
N SER A 248 -0.52 4.24 22.70
CA SER A 248 -0.08 5.02 21.53
C SER A 248 -0.48 6.49 21.62
N ARG A 249 0.38 7.39 21.11
CA ARG A 249 0.04 8.81 20.93
C ARG A 249 -0.99 8.94 19.82
N LEU A 250 -1.87 9.94 19.88
CA LEU A 250 -2.85 10.20 18.81
C LEU A 250 -2.16 10.41 17.45
N ALA A 251 -1.04 11.13 17.44
CA ALA A 251 -0.23 11.37 16.25
C ALA A 251 0.41 10.11 15.66
N ASP A 252 0.57 9.03 16.44
CA ASP A 252 1.24 7.80 16.01
C ASP A 252 0.24 6.70 15.61
N LEU A 253 -1.07 6.95 15.72
CA LEU A 253 -2.10 5.94 15.48
C LEU A 253 -2.14 5.51 14.02
N THR A 254 -2.32 4.21 13.84
CA THR A 254 -2.90 3.62 12.64
C THR A 254 -4.41 3.68 12.77
N CYS A 255 -5.07 4.42 11.89
CA CYS A 255 -6.52 4.60 11.94
C CYS A 255 -7.16 4.56 10.57
N VAL A 256 -8.42 4.14 10.55
CA VAL A 256 -9.30 4.23 9.40
C VAL A 256 -10.36 5.26 9.72
N VAL A 257 -10.31 6.36 8.99
CA VAL A 257 -11.38 7.36 8.97
C VAL A 257 -12.42 6.86 7.98
N PHE A 258 -13.70 6.86 8.34
CA PHE A 258 -14.73 6.34 7.46
C PHE A 258 -16.06 7.07 7.63
N ASP A 259 -16.91 6.92 6.62
CA ASP A 259 -18.25 7.48 6.55
C ASP A 259 -19.15 6.55 5.72
N THR A 260 -20.44 6.54 6.04
CA THR A 260 -21.44 5.75 5.32
C THR A 260 -22.61 6.59 4.84
N GLU A 261 -23.04 6.34 3.61
CA GLU A 261 -24.32 6.85 3.11
C GLU A 261 -25.38 5.76 3.23
N THR A 262 -26.60 6.16 3.54
CA THR A 262 -27.69 5.23 3.88
C THR A 262 -29.00 5.58 3.19
N THR A 263 -29.94 4.64 3.15
CA THR A 263 -31.30 4.91 2.67
C THR A 263 -32.08 5.85 3.59
N GLY A 264 -31.56 6.17 4.79
CA GLY A 264 -32.20 7.03 5.77
C GLY A 264 -31.53 6.93 7.14
N LEU A 265 -32.09 7.62 8.14
CA LEU A 265 -31.46 7.78 9.46
C LEU A 265 -31.96 6.79 10.52
N ASN A 266 -32.86 5.86 10.17
CA ASN A 266 -33.52 4.99 11.13
C ASN A 266 -32.89 3.59 11.19
N ASP A 267 -33.24 2.83 12.24
CA ASP A 267 -32.67 1.49 12.45
C ASP A 267 -32.98 0.47 11.35
N HIS A 268 -34.06 0.68 10.60
CA HIS A 268 -34.48 -0.21 9.52
C HIS A 268 -33.87 0.16 8.17
N ASP A 269 -33.17 1.30 8.07
CA ASP A 269 -32.49 1.74 6.85
C ASP A 269 -31.26 0.86 6.52
N ALA A 270 -30.77 0.96 5.29
CA ALA A 270 -29.64 0.18 4.79
C ALA A 270 -28.51 1.09 4.31
N ILE A 271 -27.27 0.59 4.38
CA ILE A 271 -26.10 1.25 3.82
C ILE A 271 -26.16 1.17 2.28
N VAL A 272 -25.82 2.27 1.61
CA VAL A 272 -25.74 2.40 0.14
C VAL A 272 -24.35 2.78 -0.36
N GLN A 273 -23.48 3.31 0.50
CA GLN A 273 -22.06 3.51 0.20
C GLN A 273 -21.24 3.42 1.49
N ILE A 274 -20.01 2.92 1.37
CA ILE A 274 -19.01 2.94 2.42
C ILE A 274 -17.74 3.54 1.85
N ALA A 275 -17.21 4.56 2.51
CA ALA A 275 -15.91 5.11 2.20
C ALA A 275 -14.99 5.02 3.42
N GLY A 276 -13.69 4.82 3.17
CA GLY A 276 -12.67 4.73 4.19
C GLY A 276 -11.35 5.28 3.70
N LEU A 277 -10.68 6.04 4.53
CA LEU A 277 -9.33 6.54 4.32
C LEU A 277 -8.45 6.13 5.46
N ARG A 278 -7.24 5.78 5.10
CA ARG A 278 -6.29 5.22 6.02
C ARG A 278 -5.23 6.24 6.39
N LEU A 279 -5.06 6.39 7.70
CA LEU A 279 -4.09 7.27 8.32
C LEU A 279 -3.08 6.43 9.10
N ALA A 280 -1.81 6.77 8.99
CA ALA A 280 -0.76 6.24 9.84
C ALA A 280 0.18 7.38 10.22
N ARG A 281 0.58 7.43 11.50
CA ARG A 281 1.53 8.42 12.01
C ARG A 281 1.18 9.87 11.62
N GLY A 282 -0.11 10.20 11.73
CA GLY A 282 -0.63 11.55 11.49
C GLY A 282 -0.61 11.97 10.02
N ARG A 283 -0.62 11.01 9.08
CA ARG A 283 -0.59 11.26 7.64
C ARG A 283 -1.48 10.27 6.88
N LEU A 284 -2.06 10.71 5.77
CA LEU A 284 -2.79 9.85 4.82
C LEU A 284 -1.83 8.86 4.17
N THR A 285 -2.21 7.58 4.12
CA THR A 285 -1.36 6.53 3.54
C THR A 285 -1.60 6.33 2.04
N GLY A 286 -2.60 6.99 1.48
CA GLY A 286 -3.07 6.77 0.10
C GLY A 286 -3.96 5.53 -0.06
N GLU A 287 -4.03 4.64 0.93
CA GLU A 287 -4.96 3.52 0.92
C GLU A 287 -6.39 4.03 1.16
N ARG A 288 -7.29 3.67 0.26
CA ARG A 288 -8.69 4.09 0.27
C ARG A 288 -9.60 2.92 0.01
N PHE A 289 -10.75 2.94 0.67
CA PHE A 289 -11.88 2.06 0.43
C PHE A 289 -13.03 2.94 -0.06
N ASP A 290 -13.65 2.58 -1.19
CA ASP A 290 -14.82 3.27 -1.69
C ASP A 290 -15.66 2.26 -2.46
N THR A 291 -16.86 1.99 -1.95
CA THR A 291 -17.76 1.04 -2.59
C THR A 291 -19.22 1.46 -2.42
N LEU A 292 -19.96 1.42 -3.53
CA LEU A 292 -21.41 1.40 -3.49
C LEU A 292 -21.89 0.05 -2.97
N VAL A 293 -23.05 0.03 -2.34
CA VAL A 293 -23.68 -1.16 -1.77
C VAL A 293 -25.08 -1.28 -2.33
N ASP A 294 -25.45 -2.45 -2.84
CA ASP A 294 -26.84 -2.75 -3.18
C ASP A 294 -27.63 -2.95 -1.87
N PRO A 295 -28.56 -2.03 -1.51
CA PRO A 295 -29.30 -2.12 -0.26
C PRO A 295 -30.44 -3.15 -0.32
N GLY A 296 -30.65 -3.82 -1.47
CA GLY A 296 -31.72 -4.78 -1.71
C GLY A 296 -33.12 -4.15 -1.68
N ARG A 297 -33.21 -2.82 -1.78
CA ARG A 297 -34.46 -2.04 -1.70
C ARG A 297 -34.34 -0.72 -2.48
N PRO A 298 -35.47 -0.10 -2.87
CA PRO A 298 -35.44 1.24 -3.46
C PRO A 298 -34.86 2.28 -2.50
N ILE A 299 -33.99 3.15 -3.01
CA ILE A 299 -33.40 4.27 -2.26
C ILE A 299 -34.43 5.42 -2.20
N PRO A 300 -34.80 5.91 -1.00
CA PRO A 300 -35.73 7.02 -0.88
C PRO A 300 -35.22 8.29 -1.57
N ARG A 301 -36.12 9.00 -2.27
CA ARG A 301 -35.78 10.26 -2.96
C ARG A 301 -35.17 11.33 -2.07
N GLY A 302 -35.55 11.35 -0.78
CA GLY A 302 -34.99 12.29 0.20
C GLY A 302 -33.49 12.05 0.42
N SER A 303 -33.08 10.78 0.52
CA SER A 303 -31.68 10.38 0.70
C SER A 303 -30.88 10.60 -0.59
N THR A 304 -31.43 10.20 -1.75
CA THR A 304 -30.84 10.53 -3.06
C THR A 304 -30.64 12.03 -3.27
N ALA A 305 -31.54 12.88 -2.79
CA ALA A 305 -31.40 14.33 -2.92
C ALA A 305 -30.25 14.91 -2.06
N ILE A 306 -29.81 14.18 -1.04
CA ILE A 306 -28.68 14.55 -0.18
C ILE A 306 -27.39 14.02 -0.78
N HIS A 307 -27.28 12.70 -0.96
CA HIS A 307 -26.01 12.05 -1.32
C HIS A 307 -25.82 11.75 -2.81
N GLY A 308 -26.83 12.01 -3.64
CA GLY A 308 -26.77 11.80 -5.09
C GLY A 308 -26.86 10.34 -5.57
N ILE A 309 -26.64 9.35 -4.70
CA ILE A 309 -26.76 7.92 -5.03
C ILE A 309 -28.20 7.55 -5.47
N THR A 310 -28.30 6.94 -6.65
CA THR A 310 -29.56 6.49 -7.27
C THR A 310 -29.64 4.96 -7.33
N ASP A 311 -30.85 4.41 -7.48
CA ASP A 311 -31.07 2.96 -7.68
C ASP A 311 -30.28 2.41 -8.87
N ALA A 312 -30.07 3.22 -9.91
CA ALA A 312 -29.30 2.82 -11.09
C ALA A 312 -27.80 2.68 -10.81
N MET A 313 -27.26 3.43 -9.85
CA MET A 313 -25.83 3.39 -9.49
C MET A 313 -25.49 2.15 -8.67
N VAL A 314 -26.41 1.69 -7.82
CA VAL A 314 -26.21 0.51 -6.96
C VAL A 314 -26.55 -0.80 -7.67
N LEU A 315 -27.06 -0.74 -8.90
CA LEU A 315 -27.38 -1.93 -9.69
C LEU A 315 -26.10 -2.69 -10.04
N GLY A 316 -25.94 -3.90 -9.49
CA GLY A 316 -24.74 -4.72 -9.68
C GLY A 316 -23.58 -4.34 -8.76
N ALA A 317 -23.78 -3.41 -7.83
CA ALA A 317 -22.89 -3.19 -6.70
C ALA A 317 -22.88 -4.43 -5.78
N PRO A 318 -21.82 -4.63 -4.97
CA PRO A 318 -21.79 -5.71 -3.99
C PRO A 318 -22.96 -5.61 -3.01
N ASP A 319 -23.44 -6.75 -2.55
CA ASP A 319 -24.40 -6.80 -1.44
C ASP A 319 -23.73 -6.37 -0.12
N LEU A 320 -24.55 -6.12 0.90
CA LEU A 320 -24.08 -5.68 2.21
C LEU A 320 -23.06 -6.64 2.83
N THR A 321 -23.18 -7.95 2.62
CA THR A 321 -22.27 -8.94 3.18
C THR A 321 -20.89 -8.85 2.54
N ALA A 322 -20.83 -8.77 1.21
CA ALA A 322 -19.59 -8.62 0.47
C ALA A 322 -18.90 -7.29 0.79
N ALA A 323 -19.66 -6.19 0.80
CA ALA A 323 -19.14 -4.85 1.12
C ALA A 323 -18.56 -4.78 2.54
N LEU A 324 -19.30 -5.27 3.55
CA LEU A 324 -18.82 -5.25 4.94
C LEU A 324 -17.69 -6.24 5.20
N THR A 325 -17.62 -7.37 4.50
CA THR A 325 -16.47 -8.29 4.61
C THR A 325 -15.20 -7.62 4.11
N ALA A 326 -15.27 -6.94 2.96
CA ALA A 326 -14.14 -6.21 2.41
C ALA A 326 -13.75 -5.01 3.29
N PHE A 327 -14.75 -4.27 3.79
CA PHE A 327 -14.52 -3.13 4.68
C PHE A 327 -13.93 -3.55 6.03
N ARG A 328 -14.39 -4.67 6.61
CA ARG A 328 -13.80 -5.24 7.83
C ARG A 328 -12.32 -5.53 7.63
N HIS A 329 -11.96 -6.17 6.52
CA HIS A 329 -10.55 -6.46 6.22
C HIS A 329 -9.73 -5.17 6.08
N PHE A 330 -10.29 -4.15 5.43
CA PHE A 330 -9.69 -2.82 5.38
C PHE A 330 -9.55 -2.19 6.78
N CYS A 331 -10.41 -2.52 7.74
CA CYS A 331 -10.32 -1.99 9.10
C CYS A 331 -9.39 -2.79 10.03
N ASP A 332 -8.82 -3.92 9.61
CA ASP A 332 -7.99 -4.77 10.47
C ASP A 332 -6.83 -3.96 11.12
N ASP A 333 -6.58 -4.23 12.40
CA ASP A 333 -5.53 -3.60 13.23
C ASP A 333 -5.53 -2.05 13.28
N SER A 334 -6.70 -1.42 13.07
CA SER A 334 -6.84 0.04 13.08
C SER A 334 -7.79 0.57 14.17
N VAL A 335 -7.59 1.82 14.56
CA VAL A 335 -8.62 2.61 15.28
C VAL A 335 -9.58 3.18 14.24
N LEU A 336 -10.89 3.03 14.46
CA LEU A 336 -11.89 3.66 13.60
C LEU A 336 -12.14 5.10 14.03
N ILE A 337 -12.30 5.98 13.06
CA ILE A 337 -12.60 7.39 13.26
C ILE A 337 -13.78 7.74 12.37
N ALA A 338 -14.82 8.34 12.94
CA ALA A 338 -15.95 8.86 12.19
C ALA A 338 -16.42 10.19 12.80
N HIS A 339 -17.26 10.91 12.07
CA HIS A 339 -17.93 12.10 12.58
C HIS A 339 -19.34 11.73 13.03
N ASN A 340 -19.65 11.87 14.32
CA ASN A 340 -20.87 11.30 14.90
C ASN A 340 -20.91 9.76 14.74
N ALA A 341 -19.79 9.13 15.12
CA ALA A 341 -19.52 7.71 14.99
C ALA A 341 -20.62 6.74 15.48
N PRO A 342 -21.45 7.05 16.50
CA PRO A 342 -22.56 6.17 16.87
C PRO A 342 -23.54 5.88 15.74
N PHE A 343 -23.70 6.82 14.80
CA PHE A 343 -24.53 6.65 13.62
C PHE A 343 -24.01 5.50 12.74
N ASP A 344 -22.81 5.64 12.19
CA ASP A 344 -22.20 4.66 11.30
C ASP A 344 -21.97 3.32 12.00
N MET A 345 -21.42 3.35 13.23
CA MET A 345 -21.22 2.14 14.03
C MET A 345 -22.55 1.46 14.38
N GLY A 346 -23.65 2.21 14.48
CA GLY A 346 -24.99 1.66 14.63
C GLY A 346 -25.38 0.78 13.44
N PHE A 347 -25.18 1.27 12.21
CA PHE A 347 -25.41 0.49 10.99
C PHE A 347 -24.52 -0.75 10.91
N LEU A 348 -23.22 -0.61 11.17
CA LEU A 348 -22.27 -1.74 11.16
C LEU A 348 -22.67 -2.82 12.19
N ARG A 349 -23.04 -2.42 13.41
CA ARG A 349 -23.49 -3.35 14.47
C ARG A 349 -24.77 -4.08 14.10
N ARG A 350 -25.77 -3.40 13.54
CA ARG A 350 -27.04 -4.05 13.13
C ARG A 350 -26.81 -5.04 11.99
N ALA A 351 -25.93 -4.71 11.05
CA ALA A 351 -25.59 -5.58 9.93
C ALA A 351 -24.89 -6.88 10.36
N ARG A 352 -24.31 -6.95 11.57
CA ARG A 352 -23.65 -8.14 12.12
C ARG A 352 -24.52 -9.40 12.05
N ALA A 353 -25.81 -9.29 12.40
CA ALA A 353 -26.70 -10.45 12.42
C ALA A 353 -26.92 -11.07 11.03
N GLN A 354 -26.90 -10.22 9.99
CA GLN A 354 -27.08 -10.63 8.60
C GLN A 354 -25.76 -11.10 7.95
N THR A 355 -24.67 -10.38 8.22
CA THR A 355 -23.41 -10.51 7.47
C THR A 355 -22.34 -11.34 8.19
N GLY A 356 -22.45 -11.49 9.51
CA GLY A 356 -21.38 -12.05 10.35
C GLY A 356 -20.15 -11.16 10.48
N ALA A 357 -20.17 -9.93 9.94
CA ALA A 357 -19.06 -9.00 10.08
C ALA A 357 -19.01 -8.42 11.50
N HIS A 358 -17.86 -8.53 12.15
CA HIS A 358 -17.58 -8.00 13.48
C HIS A 358 -16.50 -6.93 13.40
N PHE A 359 -16.81 -5.74 13.93
CA PHE A 359 -15.91 -4.59 14.03
C PHE A 359 -15.58 -4.39 15.51
N ASP A 360 -14.55 -5.10 15.99
CA ASP A 360 -14.08 -5.02 17.39
C ASP A 360 -13.06 -3.90 17.61
N ASN A 361 -12.86 -3.06 16.58
CA ASN A 361 -11.97 -1.93 16.60
C ASN A 361 -12.39 -0.91 17.67
N ARG A 362 -11.39 -0.21 18.23
CA ARG A 362 -11.64 0.96 19.06
C ARG A 362 -12.06 2.14 18.18
N VAL A 363 -12.94 2.99 18.70
CA VAL A 363 -13.56 4.09 17.95
C VAL A 363 -13.28 5.45 18.61
N LEU A 364 -12.88 6.44 17.81
CA LEU A 364 -12.86 7.86 18.17
C LEU A 364 -13.91 8.64 17.37
N ASP A 365 -14.58 9.57 18.02
CA ASP A 365 -15.55 10.44 17.38
C ASP A 365 -15.02 11.88 17.31
N THR A 366 -14.95 12.42 16.10
CA THR A 366 -14.47 13.80 15.90
C THR A 366 -15.39 14.87 16.51
N VAL A 367 -16.67 14.59 16.75
CA VAL A 367 -17.58 15.47 17.53
C VAL A 367 -17.12 15.55 18.98
N ALA A 368 -16.79 14.41 19.60
CA ALA A 368 -16.29 14.38 20.97
C ALA A 368 -14.93 15.08 21.07
N LEU A 369 -14.02 14.83 20.12
CA LEU A 369 -12.73 15.50 20.04
C LEU A 369 -12.91 17.03 19.86
N SER A 370 -13.84 17.45 19.01
CA SER A 370 -14.18 18.85 18.82
C SER A 370 -14.70 19.49 20.13
N ALA A 371 -15.54 18.79 20.89
CA ALA A 371 -16.05 19.25 22.18
C ALA A 371 -14.96 19.37 23.26
N MET A 372 -13.90 18.55 23.22
CA MET A 372 -12.74 18.71 24.10
C MET A 372 -11.97 19.99 23.79
N VAL A 373 -11.88 20.35 22.50
CA VAL A 373 -11.14 21.54 22.05
C VAL A 373 -11.93 22.82 22.34
N TRP A 374 -13.21 22.87 21.97
CA TRP A 374 -14.01 24.11 21.99
C TRP A 374 -15.17 24.13 22.99
N GLY A 375 -15.39 23.05 23.75
CA GLY A 375 -16.45 22.96 24.76
C GLY A 375 -17.80 22.53 24.18
N GLN A 376 -18.66 21.97 25.03
CA GLN A 376 -19.91 21.30 24.62
C GLN A 376 -20.98 22.22 24.01
N SER A 377 -20.91 23.53 24.28
CA SER A 377 -21.89 24.50 23.81
C SER A 377 -21.64 24.96 22.37
N ALA A 378 -20.51 24.58 21.77
CA ALA A 378 -20.22 24.89 20.39
C ALA A 378 -21.04 24.00 19.43
N VAL A 379 -21.22 24.48 18.19
CA VAL A 379 -21.78 23.65 17.12
C VAL A 379 -20.67 22.74 16.59
N HIS A 380 -20.95 21.44 16.59
CA HIS A 380 -19.98 20.37 16.25
C HIS A 380 -20.37 19.56 15.01
N THR A 381 -21.25 20.08 14.15
CA THR A 381 -21.47 19.45 12.83
C THR A 381 -20.19 19.46 12.00
N LEU A 382 -20.08 18.56 11.01
CA LEU A 382 -18.92 18.49 10.14
C LEU A 382 -18.65 19.84 9.47
N ASP A 383 -19.71 20.52 9.00
CA ASP A 383 -19.63 21.86 8.41
C ASP A 383 -19.10 22.92 9.39
N ALA A 384 -19.54 22.89 10.65
CA ALA A 384 -19.06 23.83 11.66
C ALA A 384 -17.60 23.53 12.04
N LEU A 385 -17.21 22.26 12.05
CA LEU A 385 -15.86 21.81 12.34
C LEU A 385 -14.89 22.20 11.22
N THR A 386 -15.24 21.92 9.96
CA THR A 386 -14.41 22.22 8.80
C THR A 386 -14.26 23.72 8.60
N ALA A 387 -15.33 24.49 8.75
CA ALA A 387 -15.27 25.95 8.71
C ALA A 387 -14.32 26.52 9.78
N ARG A 388 -14.38 26.01 11.01
CA ARG A 388 -13.52 26.44 12.12
C ARG A 388 -12.05 26.10 11.90
N LEU A 389 -11.78 24.98 11.23
CA LEU A 389 -10.44 24.47 10.94
C LEU A 389 -9.88 24.96 9.60
N GLY A 390 -10.62 25.78 8.85
CA GLY A 390 -10.24 26.24 7.51
C GLY A 390 -10.02 25.06 6.56
N ILE A 391 -10.95 24.11 6.54
CA ILE A 391 -10.99 22.99 5.61
C ILE A 391 -12.05 23.32 4.55
N GLU A 392 -11.64 23.35 3.29
CA GLU A 392 -12.54 23.59 2.17
C GLU A 392 -13.03 22.26 1.61
N ILE A 393 -14.35 22.07 1.54
CA ILE A 393 -14.97 20.91 0.91
C ILE A 393 -15.63 21.42 -0.37
N PRO A 394 -15.25 20.92 -1.55
CA PRO A 394 -15.98 21.23 -2.78
C PRO A 394 -17.46 20.91 -2.62
N PRO A 395 -18.39 21.78 -3.02
CA PRO A 395 -19.83 21.54 -2.86
C PRO A 395 -20.31 20.20 -3.44
N GLU A 396 -19.70 19.75 -4.53
CA GLU A 396 -19.97 18.47 -5.20
C GLU A 396 -19.46 17.23 -4.43
N ALA A 397 -18.52 17.41 -3.51
CA ALA A 397 -17.97 16.34 -2.68
C ALA A 397 -18.69 16.23 -1.33
N ARG A 398 -19.37 17.29 -0.89
CA ARG A 398 -20.14 17.29 0.35
C ARG A 398 -21.34 16.34 0.24
N HIS A 399 -21.60 15.58 1.30
CA HIS A 399 -22.62 14.52 1.32
C HIS A 399 -22.32 13.37 0.36
N THR A 400 -21.04 13.17 0.04
CA THR A 400 -20.59 11.90 -0.50
C THR A 400 -19.78 11.22 0.58
N ALA A 401 -19.91 9.90 0.73
CA ALA A 401 -19.17 9.17 1.77
C ALA A 401 -17.67 9.50 1.72
N MET A 402 -17.08 9.54 0.51
CA MET A 402 -15.66 9.85 0.34
C MET A 402 -15.33 11.30 0.68
N GLY A 403 -16.13 12.28 0.25
CA GLY A 403 -15.87 13.68 0.56
C GLY A 403 -15.98 13.99 2.06
N ASP A 404 -16.98 13.41 2.73
CA ASP A 404 -17.15 13.53 4.18
C ASP A 404 -16.04 12.78 4.94
N THR A 405 -15.57 11.64 4.44
CA THR A 405 -14.39 10.92 4.96
C THR A 405 -13.12 11.76 4.85
N ILE A 406 -12.85 12.39 3.70
CA ILE A 406 -11.69 13.29 3.49
C ILE A 406 -11.75 14.45 4.49
N ALA A 407 -12.90 15.12 4.57
CA ALA A 407 -13.10 16.24 5.48
C ALA A 407 -12.89 15.83 6.96
N THR A 408 -13.39 14.66 7.34
CA THR A 408 -13.21 14.10 8.69
C THR A 408 -11.75 13.76 8.96
N ALA A 409 -11.02 13.23 7.98
CA ALA A 409 -9.61 12.91 8.13
C ALA A 409 -8.76 14.17 8.31
N GLU A 410 -8.98 15.19 7.49
CA GLU A 410 -8.32 16.49 7.65
C GLU A 410 -8.65 17.15 8.98
N ALA A 411 -9.91 17.08 9.40
CA ALA A 411 -10.36 17.62 10.68
C ALA A 411 -9.66 16.90 11.84
N PHE A 412 -9.59 15.57 11.82
CA PHE A 412 -8.88 14.79 12.82
C PHE A 412 -7.40 15.18 12.91
N LEU A 413 -6.70 15.26 11.76
CA LEU A 413 -5.29 15.66 11.73
C LEU A 413 -5.05 17.06 12.30
N LYS A 414 -5.94 18.03 12.01
CA LYS A 414 -5.87 19.38 12.57
C LYS A 414 -6.29 19.46 14.04
N LEU A 415 -7.09 18.51 14.53
CA LEU A 415 -7.47 18.42 15.94
C LEU A 415 -6.32 17.91 16.82
N ILE A 416 -5.42 17.08 16.30
CA ILE A 416 -4.32 16.49 17.08
C ILE A 416 -3.49 17.57 17.81
N PRO A 417 -2.91 18.59 17.15
CA PRO A 417 -2.15 19.63 17.85
C PRO A 417 -2.98 20.41 18.88
N ALA A 418 -4.28 20.62 18.62
CA ALA A 418 -5.17 21.33 19.54
C ALA A 418 -5.48 20.52 20.81
N LEU A 419 -5.61 19.20 20.66
CA LEU A 419 -5.75 18.26 21.78
C LEU A 419 -4.45 18.15 22.58
N GLU A 420 -3.30 18.09 21.91
CA GLU A 420 -1.99 18.08 22.56
C GLU A 420 -1.77 19.34 23.40
N ALA A 421 -2.19 20.51 22.91
CA ALA A 421 -2.14 21.77 23.66
C ALA A 421 -3.02 21.76 24.93
N LYS A 422 -4.02 20.88 25.00
CA LYS A 422 -4.84 20.64 26.20
C LYS A 422 -4.32 19.49 27.07
N GLY A 423 -3.16 18.92 26.75
CA GLY A 423 -2.56 17.80 27.47
C GLY A 423 -3.16 16.44 27.12
N ILE A 424 -3.97 16.36 26.06
CA ILE A 424 -4.54 15.11 25.55
C ILE A 424 -3.66 14.64 24.40
N THR A 425 -2.74 13.73 24.67
CA THR A 425 -1.70 13.29 23.71
C THR A 425 -1.84 11.83 23.31
N ARG A 426 -2.53 11.02 24.13
CA ARG A 426 -2.66 9.57 23.95
C ARG A 426 -4.09 9.15 23.65
N PHE A 427 -4.22 7.98 23.01
CA PHE A 427 -5.51 7.38 22.72
C PHE A 427 -6.39 7.24 23.96
N GLU A 428 -5.89 6.64 25.05
CA GLU A 428 -6.69 6.39 26.27
C GLU A 428 -7.14 7.68 26.95
N GLU A 429 -6.37 8.76 26.85
CA GLU A 429 -6.73 10.07 27.39
C GLU A 429 -7.92 10.64 26.61
N ALA A 430 -7.83 10.65 25.28
CA ALA A 430 -8.93 11.08 24.41
C ALA A 430 -10.17 10.18 24.60
N TRP A 431 -9.96 8.87 24.70
CA TRP A 431 -11.04 7.90 24.88
C TRP A 431 -11.75 8.04 26.25
N ALA A 432 -10.99 8.24 27.32
CA ALA A 432 -11.54 8.47 28.65
C ALA A 432 -12.27 9.82 28.75
N GLU A 433 -11.73 10.88 28.14
CA GLU A 433 -12.35 12.20 28.13
C GLU A 433 -13.63 12.20 27.29
N ALA A 434 -13.68 11.47 26.17
CA ALA A 434 -14.86 11.37 25.31
C ALA A 434 -16.09 10.90 26.11
N ARG A 435 -15.90 10.03 27.10
CA ARG A 435 -16.97 9.56 27.97
C ARG A 435 -17.59 10.64 28.86
N ARG A 436 -16.89 11.75 29.11
CA ARG A 436 -17.43 12.92 29.83
C ARG A 436 -18.31 13.79 28.92
N HIS A 437 -18.25 13.58 27.61
CA HIS A 437 -19.04 14.28 26.60
C HIS A 437 -20.22 13.46 26.06
N ARG A 438 -20.62 12.39 26.76
CA ARG A 438 -21.75 11.50 26.38
C ARG A 438 -23.10 12.20 26.17
N GLY A 439 -23.27 13.42 26.69
CA GLY A 439 -24.48 14.21 26.44
C GLY A 439 -24.59 14.78 25.02
N LEU A 440 -23.49 14.77 24.25
CA LEU A 440 -23.46 15.23 22.85
C LEU A 440 -23.55 14.07 21.86
N VAL A 441 -22.91 12.95 22.20
CA VAL A 441 -22.74 11.78 21.33
C VAL A 441 -22.68 10.54 22.20
N GLU A 442 -23.41 9.49 21.84
CA GLU A 442 -23.37 8.21 22.54
C GLU A 442 -21.99 7.54 22.47
N ASP A 443 -21.64 6.68 23.43
CA ASP A 443 -20.34 6.00 23.39
C ASP A 443 -20.37 4.86 22.37
N ALA A 444 -19.75 5.09 21.21
CA ALA A 444 -19.64 4.12 20.13
C ALA A 444 -18.87 2.83 20.52
N ASN A 445 -18.13 2.83 21.63
CA ASN A 445 -17.35 1.69 22.12
C ASN A 445 -18.08 0.82 23.16
N LEU A 446 -19.37 1.07 23.42
CA LEU A 446 -20.14 0.19 24.31
C LEU A 446 -20.32 -1.19 23.66
N PRO A 447 -20.12 -2.29 24.41
CA PRO A 447 -20.46 -3.61 23.92
C PRO A 447 -21.96 -3.68 23.64
N ALA A 448 -22.31 -4.31 22.52
CA ALA A 448 -23.70 -4.56 22.10
C ALA A 448 -24.46 -5.43 23.10
#